data_AF-A0A316QC87-F1
#
_entry.id   AF-A0A316QC87-F1
#
_cell.length_a   1.000
_cell.length_b   1.000
_cell.length_c   1.000
_cell.angle_alpha   90.00
_cell.angle_beta   90.00
_cell.angle_gamma   90.00
#
_symmetry.space_group_name_H-M   'P 1'
#
loop_
_entity.id
_entity.type
_entity.pdbx_description
1 polymer ?
#
loop_
_entity_poly.entity_id
_entity_poly.type
_entity_poly.pdbx_seq_one_letter_code
_entity_poly.pdbx_strand_id
1 'polypeptide(L)' 'MISFLVDNWGSILVGLILIALVAGVVIKLRRDKKRGKSSCGCGCENCPSHGMCHKK' A
#
# COMPACT_ATOMS: atom_id res chain seq x y z
N MET A 1 -24.40 25.20 -8.89
CA MET A 1 -23.34 24.18 -9.15
C MET A 1 -22.37 24.04 -7.99
N ILE A 2 -21.99 25.12 -7.29
CA ILE A 2 -21.07 25.06 -6.13
C ILE A 2 -21.71 24.40 -4.89
N SER A 3 -23.05 24.44 -4.76
CA SER A 3 -23.78 23.77 -3.67
C SER A 3 -23.50 22.27 -3.58
N PHE A 4 -23.35 21.58 -4.72
CA PHE A 4 -23.09 20.13 -4.71
C PHE A 4 -21.75 19.78 -4.06
N LEU A 5 -20.75 20.67 -4.19
CA LEU A 5 -19.45 20.55 -3.52
C LEU A 5 -19.55 20.87 -2.03
N VAL A 6 -20.43 21.80 -1.63
CA VAL A 6 -20.65 22.18 -0.22
C VAL A 6 -21.44 21.10 0.52
N ASP A 7 -22.51 20.58 -0.07
CA ASP A 7 -23.35 19.52 0.50
C ASP A 7 -22.57 18.20 0.66
N ASN A 8 -21.67 17.89 -0.28
CA ASN A 8 -20.87 16.66 -0.26
C ASN A 8 -19.43 16.87 0.20
N TRP A 9 -19.10 18.04 0.77
CA TRP A 9 -17.72 18.40 1.10
C TRP A 9 -17.09 17.42 2.10
N GLY A 10 -17.87 16.94 3.06
CA GLY A 10 -17.44 15.94 4.05
C GLY A 10 -17.09 14.59 3.40
N SER A 11 -17.92 14.13 2.47
CA SER A 11 -17.67 12.88 1.72
C SER A 11 -16.41 12.98 0.87
N ILE A 12 -16.17 14.14 0.23
CA ILE A 12 -14.96 14.40 -0.55
C ILE A 12 -13.73 14.37 0.37
N LEU A 13 -13.80 15.01 1.54
CA LEU A 13 -12.69 15.04 2.50
C LEU A 13 -12.34 13.62 3.00
N VAL A 14 -13.34 12.83 3.38
CA VAL A 14 -13.14 11.44 3.81
C VAL A 14 -12.57 10.59 2.68
N GLY A 15 -13.06 10.76 1.46
CA GLY A 15 -12.51 10.09 0.28
C GLY A 15 -11.04 10.42 0.04
N LEU A 16 -10.66 11.69 0.18
CA LEU A 16 -9.27 12.15 0.06
C LEU A 16 -8.35 11.51 1.11
N ILE A 17 -8.81 11.44 2.37
CA ILE A 17 -8.06 10.80 3.46
C ILE A 17 -7.85 9.30 3.18
N LEU A 18 -8.89 8.60 2.74
CA LEU A 18 -8.79 7.18 2.36
C LEU A 18 -7.80 6.97 1.22
N ILE A 19 -7.85 7.80 0.17
CA ILE A 19 -6.91 7.75 -0.95
C ILE A 19 -5.47 7.98 -0.46
N ALA A 20 -5.25 8.97 0.42
CA ALA A 20 -3.94 9.26 0.98
C ALA A 20 -3.38 8.07 1.79
N LEU A 21 -4.22 7.42 2.60
CA LEU A 21 -3.85 6.23 3.36
C LEU A 21 -3.43 5.08 2.43
N VAL A 22 -4.26 4.76 1.42
CA VAL A 22 -3.97 3.70 0.45
C VAL A 22 -2.69 4.00 -0.33
N ALA A 23 -2.52 5.25 -0.81
CA ALA A 23 -1.31 5.69 -1.47
C ALA A 23 -0.08 5.54 -0.57
N GLY A 24 -0.19 5.90 0.71
CA GLY A 24 0.87 5.71 1.70
C GLY A 24 1.27 4.24 1.87
N VAL A 25 0.31 3.33 1.94
CA VAL A 25 0.57 1.88 2.00
C VAL A 25 1.29 1.41 0.73
N VAL A 26 0.83 1.80 -0.45
CA VAL A 26 1.44 1.42 -1.73
C VAL A 26 2.88 1.95 -1.82
N ILE A 27 3.12 3.21 -1.45
CA ILE A 27 4.46 3.81 -1.43
C ILE A 27 5.37 3.06 -0.45
N LYS A 28 4.87 2.72 0.75
CA LYS A 28 5.60 1.92 1.73
C LYS A 28 5.99 0.57 1.14
N LEU A 29 5.04 -0.17 0.56
CA LEU A 29 5.29 -1.46 -0.07
C LEU A 29 6.31 -1.37 -1.21
N ARG A 30 6.22 -0.34 -2.06
CA ARG A 30 7.20 -0.10 -3.13
C ARG A 30 8.59 0.19 -2.58
N ARG A 31 8.70 1.00 -1.53
CA ARG A 31 9.97 1.35 -0.89
C ARG A 31 10.57 0.16 -0.14
N ASP A 32 9.75 -0.63 0.53
CA ASP A 32 10.14 -1.84 1.22
C ASP A 32 10.64 -2.89 0.21
N LYS A 33 9.93 -3.08 -0.91
CA LYS A 33 10.39 -3.94 -2.02
C LYS A 33 11.74 -3.49 -2.59
N LYS A 34 11.93 -2.18 -2.80
CA LYS A 34 13.23 -1.63 -3.26
C LYS A 34 14.35 -1.83 -2.24
N ARG A 35 14.03 -1.87 -0.95
CA ARG A 35 14.97 -2.13 0.16
C ARG A 35 15.20 -3.62 0.42
N GLY A 36 14.71 -4.50 -0.45
CA GLY A 36 14.83 -5.95 -0.29
C GLY A 36 13.95 -6.52 0.83
N LYS A 37 13.05 -5.72 1.43
CA LYS A 37 12.10 -6.19 2.44
C LYS A 37 10.97 -6.90 1.71
N SER A 38 10.95 -8.23 1.81
CA SER A 38 9.86 -9.07 1.32
C SER A 38 8.75 -9.15 2.37
N SER A 39 7.54 -9.48 1.93
CA SER A 39 6.39 -9.67 2.84
C SER A 39 6.57 -10.87 3.78
N CYS A 40 7.52 -11.76 3.48
CA CYS A 40 7.92 -12.87 4.31
C CYS A 40 8.89 -12.36 5.38
N GLY A 41 8.39 -12.16 6.60
CA GLY A 41 9.13 -11.56 7.73
C GLY A 41 10.40 -12.30 8.18
N CYS A 42 10.66 -13.49 7.65
CA CYS A 42 11.82 -14.33 7.97
C CYS A 42 13.05 -14.06 7.08
N GLY A 43 12.96 -13.12 6.13
CA GLY A 43 13.91 -13.03 5.02
C GLY A 43 13.71 -14.16 4.03
N CYS A 44 13.99 -13.95 2.74
CA CYS A 44 13.76 -14.98 1.74
C CYS A 44 14.64 -16.22 1.96
N GLU A 45 15.80 -16.09 2.62
CA GLU A 45 16.78 -17.17 2.80
C GLU A 45 16.31 -18.29 3.75
N ASN A 46 15.55 -17.95 4.80
CA ASN A 46 15.00 -18.92 5.77
C ASN A 46 13.48 -19.12 5.60
N CYS A 47 12.90 -18.65 4.50
CA CYS A 47 11.47 -18.78 4.28
C CYS A 47 11.11 -20.22 3.89
N PRO A 48 10.13 -20.88 4.53
CA PRO A 48 9.71 -22.25 4.18
C PRO A 48 9.30 -22.40 2.71
N SER A 49 8.84 -21.30 2.09
CA SER A 49 8.46 -21.22 0.69
C SER A 49 9.56 -20.69 -0.25
N HIS A 50 10.83 -20.62 0.20
CA HIS A 50 11.97 -20.14 -0.60
C HIS A 50 12.06 -20.83 -1.97
N GLY A 51 11.92 -22.15 -2.00
CA GLY A 51 11.99 -22.96 -3.22
C GLY A 51 10.83 -22.77 -4.21
N MET A 52 9.74 -22.10 -3.81
CA MET A 52 8.61 -21.75 -4.68
C MET A 52 8.69 -20.31 -5.18
N CYS A 53 9.07 -19.37 -4.30
CA CYS A 53 9.08 -17.94 -4.62
C CYS A 53 10.28 -17.52 -5.48
N HIS A 54 11.41 -18.23 -5.39
CA HIS A 54 12.60 -18.02 -6.20
C HIS A 54 12.98 -19.32 -6.92
N LYS A 55 12.12 -19.80 -7.84
CA LYS A 55 12.56 -20.79 -8.82
C LYS A 55 13.59 -20.12 -9.74
N LYS A 56 14.75 -20.77 -9.92
CA LYS A 56 15.75 -20.39 -10.93
C LYS A 56 15.12 -20.34 -12.31
#